data_AF-A0A914LT03-F1
#
_entry.id   AF-A0A914LT03-F1
#
_cell.length_a   1.000
_cell.length_b   1.000
_cell.length_c   1.000
_cell.angle_alpha   90.00
_cell.angle_beta   90.00
_cell.angle_gamma   90.00
#
_symmetry.space_group_name_H-M   'P 1'
#
loop_
_entity.id
_entity.type
_entity.pdbx_description
1 polymer ?
#
loop_
_entity_poly.entity_id
_entity_poly.type
_entity_poly.pdbx_seq_one_letter_code
_entity_poly.pdbx_strand_id
1 'polypeptide(L)'
;MSSRDLPGLLESCTQTLVTSIRNYNEDQLSVLLNDESKLNSFIDNLSQINSISNDKEMKFVQSKSLAEYNLSMEQKLKTALQNLQKTHSDAVEKKKSVEEMKEKLDKLSNSRSLDSVCFTLKTLAHEAEKESEKISEDFHKGELDIDEFVKQFCEKRATVHLRKIKEEKLCELLRQQQYNHSVAAPNVYPIGNNSSTGSTQYPHYALLNDSKNYRHSFYS
;
A
#
# COMPACT_ATOMS: atom_id res chain seq x y z
N MET A 1 -10.92 -24.22 -33.87
CA MET A 1 -12.06 -25.15 -33.74
C MET A 1 -13.18 -24.69 -34.65
N SER A 2 -12.91 -24.87 -35.95
CA SER A 2 -13.67 -24.39 -37.10
C SER A 2 -15.16 -24.63 -36.98
N SER A 3 -15.90 -23.60 -37.39
CA SER A 3 -17.26 -23.70 -37.92
C SER A 3 -17.43 -25.05 -38.60
N ARG A 4 -18.15 -25.97 -37.95
CA ARG A 4 -18.44 -27.30 -38.47
C ARG A 4 -19.03 -27.10 -39.86
N ASP A 5 -18.47 -27.79 -40.86
CA ASP A 5 -19.03 -27.85 -42.20
C ASP A 5 -20.43 -28.48 -42.11
N LEU A 6 -21.42 -27.65 -41.79
CA LEU A 6 -22.84 -28.00 -41.73
C LEU A 6 -23.28 -28.72 -43.02
N PRO A 7 -22.78 -28.34 -44.22
CA PRO A 7 -23.04 -29.10 -45.45
C PRO A 7 -22.47 -30.52 -45.43
N GLY A 8 -21.22 -30.72 -44.98
CA GLY A 8 -20.60 -32.05 -44.92
C GLY A 8 -21.23 -32.96 -43.85
N LEU A 9 -21.70 -32.36 -42.76
CA LEU A 9 -22.44 -33.06 -41.71
C LEU A 9 -23.84 -33.47 -42.19
N LEU A 10 -24.53 -32.59 -42.91
CA LEU A 10 -25.82 -32.90 -43.55
C LEU A 10 -25.68 -34.02 -44.57
N GLU A 11 -24.60 -34.01 -45.37
CA GLU A 11 -24.28 -35.07 -46.33
C GLU A 11 -23.99 -36.40 -45.63
N SER A 12 -23.25 -36.38 -44.51
CA SER A 12 -23.00 -37.58 -43.69
C SER A 12 -24.28 -38.14 -43.05
N CYS A 13 -25.16 -37.28 -42.53
CA CYS A 13 -26.47 -37.68 -42.01
C CYS A 13 -27.33 -38.28 -43.13
N THR A 14 -27.40 -37.62 -44.28
CA THR A 14 -28.17 -38.08 -45.45
C THR A 14 -27.66 -39.42 -45.95
N GLN A 15 -26.34 -39.61 -46.02
CA GLN A 15 -25.73 -40.88 -46.40
C GLN A 15 -26.07 -42.00 -45.40
N THR A 16 -25.99 -41.71 -44.10
CA THR A 16 -26.32 -42.69 -43.03
C THR A 16 -27.80 -43.08 -43.08
N LEU A 17 -28.68 -42.11 -43.32
CA LEU A 17 -30.12 -42.32 -43.52
C LEU A 17 -30.38 -43.20 -44.75
N VAL A 18 -29.83 -42.84 -45.91
CA VAL A 18 -30.01 -43.58 -47.17
C VAL A 18 -29.49 -45.02 -47.06
N THR A 19 -28.33 -45.23 -46.44
CA THR A 19 -27.79 -46.59 -46.20
C THR A 19 -28.68 -47.40 -45.26
N SER A 20 -29.24 -46.78 -44.23
CA SER A 20 -30.14 -47.48 -43.31
C SER A 20 -31.48 -47.81 -43.95
N ILE A 21 -32.07 -46.87 -44.69
CA ILE A 21 -33.35 -47.00 -45.41
C ILE A 21 -33.29 -48.09 -46.47
N ARG A 22 -32.14 -48.27 -47.14
CA ARG A 22 -31.92 -49.36 -48.12
C ARG A 22 -32.07 -50.78 -47.56
N ASN A 23 -31.99 -50.95 -46.24
CA ASN A 23 -32.12 -52.26 -45.58
C ASN A 23 -33.56 -52.55 -45.09
N TYR A 24 -34.53 -51.66 -45.34
CA TYR A 24 -35.92 -51.82 -44.93
C TYR A 24 -36.78 -52.49 -46.02
N ASN A 25 -37.83 -53.21 -45.59
CA ASN A 25 -38.79 -53.84 -46.48
C ASN A 25 -39.89 -52.85 -46.94
N GLU A 26 -40.62 -53.19 -48.02
CA GLU A 26 -41.63 -52.31 -48.64
C GLU A 26 -42.69 -51.79 -47.66
N ASP A 27 -43.19 -52.66 -46.76
CA ASP A 27 -44.15 -52.29 -45.72
C ASP A 27 -43.58 -51.28 -44.71
N GLN A 28 -42.29 -51.41 -44.36
CA GLN A 28 -41.63 -50.52 -43.40
C GLN A 28 -41.29 -49.16 -44.02
N LEU A 29 -40.95 -49.14 -45.32
CA LEU A 29 -40.75 -47.93 -46.10
C LEU A 29 -42.07 -47.15 -46.25
N SER A 30 -43.18 -47.85 -46.49
CA SER A 30 -44.52 -47.24 -46.55
C SER A 30 -44.93 -46.62 -45.22
N VAL A 31 -44.64 -47.28 -44.09
CA VAL A 31 -44.87 -46.74 -42.75
C VAL A 31 -43.98 -45.53 -42.47
N LEU A 32 -42.71 -45.56 -42.87
CA LEU A 32 -41.77 -44.46 -42.64
C LEU A 32 -42.09 -43.23 -43.51
N LEU A 33 -42.60 -43.44 -44.73
CA LEU A 33 -43.01 -42.38 -45.65
C LEU A 33 -44.32 -41.70 -45.22
N ASN A 34 -45.24 -42.46 -44.64
CA ASN A 34 -46.56 -41.97 -44.22
C ASN A 34 -46.59 -41.44 -42.77
N ASP A 35 -45.53 -41.63 -41.99
CA ASP A 35 -45.44 -41.23 -40.59
C ASP A 35 -44.20 -40.36 -40.35
N GLU A 36 -44.39 -39.05 -40.49
CA GLU A 36 -43.35 -38.04 -40.31
C GLU A 36 -42.76 -38.05 -38.88
N SER A 37 -43.53 -38.49 -37.88
CA SER A 37 -43.05 -38.61 -36.50
C SER A 37 -42.03 -39.73 -36.33
N LYS A 38 -42.23 -40.86 -37.03
CA LYS A 38 -41.25 -41.95 -37.07
C LYS A 38 -39.99 -41.56 -37.82
N LEU A 39 -40.14 -40.83 -38.92
CA LEU A 39 -39.00 -40.30 -39.67
C LEU A 39 -38.18 -39.31 -38.83
N ASN A 40 -38.82 -38.38 -38.14
CA ASN A 40 -38.16 -37.45 -37.23
C ASN A 40 -37.49 -38.18 -36.05
N SER A 41 -38.16 -39.15 -35.44
CA SER A 41 -37.56 -39.98 -34.39
C SER A 41 -36.34 -40.75 -34.90
N PHE A 42 -36.37 -41.26 -36.13
CA PHE A 42 -35.23 -41.95 -36.73
C PHE A 42 -34.04 -40.99 -36.97
N ILE A 43 -34.34 -39.76 -37.40
CA ILE A 43 -33.34 -38.68 -37.56
C ILE A 43 -32.75 -38.29 -36.20
N ASP A 44 -33.56 -38.08 -35.17
CA ASP A 44 -33.09 -37.74 -33.81
C ASP A 44 -32.21 -38.84 -33.19
N ASN A 45 -32.43 -40.10 -33.58
CA ASN A 45 -31.62 -41.23 -33.13
C ASN A 45 -30.30 -41.39 -33.90
N LEU A 46 -30.01 -40.58 -34.92
CA LEU A 46 -28.72 -40.62 -35.62
C LEU A 46 -27.57 -40.23 -34.68
N SER A 47 -26.47 -40.97 -34.75
CA SER A 47 -25.29 -40.74 -33.91
C SER A 47 -24.67 -39.36 -34.15
N GLN A 48 -24.74 -38.85 -35.38
CA GLN A 48 -24.25 -37.53 -35.74
C GLN A 48 -25.06 -36.41 -35.05
N ILE A 49 -26.38 -36.53 -35.00
CA ILE A 49 -27.26 -35.52 -34.37
C ILE A 49 -27.13 -35.58 -32.85
N ASN A 50 -27.09 -36.77 -32.27
CA ASN A 50 -26.84 -36.96 -30.84
C ASN A 50 -25.47 -36.42 -30.41
N SER A 51 -24.42 -36.59 -31.23
CA SER A 51 -23.09 -36.02 -30.96
C SER A 51 -23.14 -34.49 -30.91
N ILE A 52 -23.86 -33.84 -31.82
CA ILE A 52 -24.01 -32.37 -31.83
C ILE A 52 -24.77 -31.90 -30.60
N SER A 53 -25.85 -32.60 -30.23
CA SER A 53 -26.66 -32.30 -29.05
C SER A 53 -25.83 -32.41 -27.78
N ASN A 54 -25.06 -33.50 -27.64
CA ASN A 54 -24.16 -33.72 -26.51
C ASN A 54 -23.04 -32.67 -26.46
N ASP A 55 -22.44 -32.32 -27.59
CA ASP A 55 -21.41 -31.28 -27.65
C ASP A 55 -21.98 -29.90 -27.26
N LYS A 56 -23.21 -29.59 -27.70
CA LYS A 56 -23.90 -28.36 -27.33
C LYS A 56 -24.14 -28.32 -25.83
N GLU A 57 -24.64 -29.40 -25.25
CA GLU A 57 -24.86 -29.51 -23.80
C GLU A 57 -23.53 -29.40 -23.04
N MET A 58 -22.49 -30.10 -23.49
CA MET A 58 -21.15 -30.01 -22.90
C MET A 58 -20.60 -28.59 -22.93
N LYS A 59 -20.74 -27.88 -24.05
CA LYS A 59 -20.31 -26.48 -24.18
C LYS A 59 -21.17 -25.54 -23.33
N PHE A 60 -22.46 -25.80 -23.21
CA PHE A 60 -23.34 -25.05 -22.33
C PHE A 60 -22.93 -25.21 -20.87
N VAL A 61 -22.70 -26.45 -20.41
CA VAL A 61 -22.22 -26.75 -19.05
C VAL A 61 -20.86 -26.12 -18.79
N GLN A 62 -19.92 -26.19 -19.75
CA GLN A 62 -18.60 -25.54 -19.64
C GLN A 62 -18.73 -24.03 -19.52
N SER A 63 -19.51 -23.40 -20.40
CA SER A 63 -19.76 -21.96 -20.38
C SER A 63 -20.38 -21.51 -19.07
N LYS A 64 -21.40 -22.25 -18.59
CA LYS A 64 -22.05 -22.00 -17.31
C LYS A 64 -21.07 -22.12 -16.15
N SER A 65 -20.30 -23.20 -16.09
CA SER A 65 -19.31 -23.42 -15.03
C SER A 65 -18.25 -22.32 -15.02
N LEU A 66 -17.80 -21.87 -16.19
CA LEU A 66 -16.83 -20.79 -16.32
C LEU A 66 -17.42 -19.44 -15.87
N ALA A 67 -18.67 -19.16 -16.24
CA ALA A 67 -19.37 -17.96 -15.79
C ALA A 67 -19.55 -17.94 -14.27
N GLU A 68 -19.97 -19.06 -13.68
CA GLU A 68 -20.10 -19.21 -12.22
C GLU A 68 -18.74 -19.05 -11.51
N TYR A 69 -17.69 -19.65 -12.05
CA TYR A 69 -16.34 -19.48 -11.53
C TYR A 69 -15.88 -18.01 -11.61
N ASN A 70 -16.06 -17.36 -12.77
CA ASN A 70 -15.70 -15.96 -12.96
C ASN A 70 -16.43 -15.04 -11.99
N LEU A 71 -17.73 -15.24 -11.78
CA LEU A 71 -18.52 -14.50 -10.79
C LEU A 71 -17.98 -14.71 -9.36
N SER A 72 -17.63 -15.95 -9.01
CA SER A 72 -17.05 -16.25 -7.69
C SER A 72 -15.68 -15.57 -7.48
N MET A 73 -14.88 -15.47 -8.54
CA MET A 73 -13.58 -14.80 -8.51
C MET A 73 -13.74 -13.28 -8.41
N GLU A 74 -14.67 -12.70 -9.18
CA GLU A 74 -14.98 -11.27 -9.11
C GLU A 74 -15.40 -10.87 -7.70
N GLN A 75 -16.27 -11.65 -7.05
CA GLN A 75 -16.70 -11.39 -5.69
C GLN A 75 -15.50 -11.40 -4.71
N LYS A 76 -14.63 -12.41 -4.78
CA LYS A 76 -13.42 -12.49 -3.94
C LYS A 76 -12.48 -11.31 -4.18
N LEU A 77 -12.26 -10.94 -5.44
CA LEU A 77 -11.39 -9.83 -5.81
C LEU A 77 -11.95 -8.51 -5.29
N LYS A 78 -13.26 -8.29 -5.41
CA LYS A 78 -13.93 -7.10 -4.89
C LYS A 78 -13.80 -6.99 -3.37
N THR A 79 -14.02 -8.08 -2.64
CA THR A 79 -13.82 -8.11 -1.18
C THR A 79 -12.36 -7.87 -0.80
N ALA A 80 -11.40 -8.49 -1.51
CA ALA A 80 -9.98 -8.28 -1.26
C ALA A 80 -9.57 -6.82 -1.52
N LEU A 81 -10.06 -6.21 -2.59
CA LEU A 81 -9.82 -4.80 -2.91
C LEU A 81 -10.40 -3.87 -1.85
N GLN A 82 -11.63 -4.13 -1.40
CA GLN A 82 -12.26 -3.35 -0.32
C GLN A 82 -11.45 -3.45 0.99
N ASN A 83 -11.00 -4.65 1.35
CA ASN A 83 -10.16 -4.85 2.53
C ASN A 83 -8.81 -4.13 2.39
N LEU A 84 -8.19 -4.19 1.21
CA LEU A 84 -6.95 -3.48 0.93
C LEU A 84 -7.15 -1.96 1.04
N GLN A 85 -8.20 -1.41 0.44
CA GLN A 85 -8.51 0.01 0.53
C GLN A 85 -8.75 0.44 1.99
N LYS A 86 -9.49 -0.36 2.76
CA LYS A 86 -9.74 -0.08 4.18
C LYS A 86 -8.45 -0.10 4.98
N THR A 87 -7.68 -1.18 4.91
CA THR A 87 -6.41 -1.32 5.64
C THR A 87 -5.40 -0.25 5.25
N HIS A 88 -5.34 0.12 3.97
CA HIS A 88 -4.52 1.22 3.50
C HIS A 88 -4.98 2.56 4.08
N SER A 89 -6.29 2.85 4.06
CA SER A 89 -6.84 4.05 4.68
C SER A 89 -6.51 4.14 6.18
N ASP A 90 -6.72 3.06 6.92
CA ASP A 90 -6.40 2.97 8.35
C ASP A 90 -4.90 3.17 8.60
N ALA A 91 -4.04 2.62 7.74
CA ALA A 91 -2.59 2.78 7.83
C ALA A 91 -2.16 4.24 7.56
N VAL A 92 -2.76 4.90 6.57
CA VAL A 92 -2.51 6.31 6.26
C VAL A 92 -2.95 7.22 7.42
N GLU A 93 -4.11 6.96 8.01
CA GLU A 93 -4.60 7.71 9.17
C GLU A 93 -3.68 7.54 10.38
N LYS A 94 -3.28 6.31 10.69
CA LYS A 94 -2.31 6.02 11.76
C LYS A 94 -0.97 6.69 11.49
N LYS A 95 -0.45 6.63 10.26
CA LYS A 95 0.79 7.30 9.87
C LYS A 95 0.70 8.80 10.12
N LYS A 96 -0.40 9.44 9.71
CA LYS A 96 -0.63 10.86 9.96
C LYS A 96 -0.66 11.18 11.46
N SER A 97 -1.35 10.38 12.26
CA SER A 97 -1.38 10.54 13.73
C SER A 97 0.02 10.42 14.36
N VAL A 98 0.84 9.47 13.89
CA VAL A 98 2.23 9.30 14.32
C VAL A 98 3.08 10.50 13.91
N GLU A 99 2.94 11.00 12.68
CA GLU A 99 3.65 12.19 12.21
C GLU A 99 3.29 13.43 13.04
N GLU A 100 2.01 13.64 13.35
CA GLU A 100 1.56 14.72 14.24
C GLU A 100 2.12 14.60 15.66
N MET A 101 2.13 13.38 16.22
CA MET A 101 2.74 13.14 17.53
C MET A 101 4.25 13.36 17.50
N LYS A 102 4.93 12.95 16.43
CA LYS A 102 6.36 13.18 16.23
C LYS A 102 6.65 14.67 16.14
N GLU A 103 5.90 15.45 15.36
CA GLU A 103 6.09 16.90 15.29
C GLU A 103 5.90 17.59 16.64
N LYS A 104 4.91 17.16 17.44
CA LYS A 104 4.71 17.66 18.80
C LYS A 104 5.90 17.30 19.69
N LEU A 105 6.39 16.06 19.59
CA LEU A 105 7.55 15.59 20.34
C LEU A 105 8.81 16.36 19.94
N ASP A 106 9.05 16.58 18.65
CA ASP A 106 10.19 17.32 18.14
C ASP A 106 10.16 18.77 18.61
N LYS A 107 8.99 19.44 18.62
CA LYS A 107 8.82 20.79 19.18
C LYS A 107 9.12 20.84 20.68
N LEU A 108 8.63 19.86 21.45
CA LEU A 108 8.91 19.76 22.88
C LEU A 108 10.37 19.43 23.15
N SER A 109 10.97 18.54 22.36
CA SER A 109 12.38 18.17 22.44
C SER A 109 13.28 19.35 22.09
N ASN A 110 12.94 20.14 21.07
CA ASN A 110 13.71 21.32 20.69
C ASN A 110 13.61 22.42 21.76
N SER A 111 12.41 22.70 22.29
CA SER A 111 12.24 23.70 23.36
C SER A 111 12.83 23.28 24.70
N ARG A 112 12.88 21.97 24.98
CA ARG A 112 13.54 21.39 26.16
C ARG A 112 14.94 20.86 25.87
N SER A 113 15.48 21.13 24.68
CA SER A 113 16.84 20.72 24.35
C SER A 113 17.77 21.39 25.34
N LEU A 114 18.80 20.65 25.78
CA LEU A 114 19.76 21.17 26.75
C LEU A 114 20.46 22.43 26.22
N ASP A 115 20.64 22.53 24.89
CA ASP A 115 21.12 23.73 24.21
C ASP A 115 20.15 24.92 24.35
N SER A 116 18.85 24.71 24.15
CA SER A 116 17.83 25.75 24.39
C SER A 116 17.84 26.21 25.84
N VAL A 117 17.98 25.29 26.80
CA VAL A 117 18.07 25.63 28.23
C VAL A 117 19.35 26.41 28.54
N CYS A 118 20.51 26.03 27.97
CA CYS A 118 21.76 26.77 28.14
C CYS A 118 21.62 28.20 27.58
N PHE A 119 21.04 28.35 26.39
CA PHE A 119 20.76 29.65 25.79
C PHE A 119 19.82 30.50 26.67
N THR A 120 18.71 29.93 27.15
CA THR A 120 17.78 30.65 28.05
C THR A 120 18.47 31.10 29.34
N LEU A 121 19.30 30.24 29.96
CA LEU A 121 20.08 30.62 31.15
C LEU A 121 21.01 31.79 30.87
N LYS A 122 21.68 31.79 29.71
CA LYS A 122 22.55 32.88 29.27
C LYS A 122 21.78 34.20 29.12
N THR A 123 20.61 34.16 28.47
CA THR A 123 19.74 35.34 28.32
C THR A 123 19.29 35.85 29.69
N LEU A 124 18.82 34.98 30.58
CA LEU A 124 18.38 35.36 31.94
C LEU A 124 19.52 35.86 32.82
N ALA A 125 20.75 35.39 32.62
CA ALA A 125 21.94 35.91 33.30
C ALA A 125 22.25 37.34 32.83
N HIS A 126 22.20 37.58 31.52
CA HIS A 126 22.41 38.90 30.94
C HIS A 126 21.32 39.90 31.33
N GLU A 127 20.05 39.48 31.37
CA GLU A 127 18.94 40.30 31.85
C GLU A 127 19.13 40.70 33.32
N ALA A 128 19.50 39.75 34.18
CA ALA A 128 19.81 40.07 35.58
C ALA A 128 21.04 40.98 35.72
N GLU A 129 22.02 40.88 34.82
CA GLU A 129 23.19 41.76 34.80
C GLU A 129 22.79 43.20 34.45
N LYS A 130 21.94 43.37 33.44
CA LYS A 130 21.34 44.65 33.08
C LYS A 130 20.49 45.24 34.22
N GLU A 131 19.71 44.42 34.92
CA GLU A 131 18.96 44.86 36.10
C GLU A 131 19.91 45.32 37.23
N SER A 132 21.02 44.61 37.45
CA SER A 132 22.02 45.01 38.45
C SER A 132 22.72 46.31 38.08
N GLU A 133 22.94 46.54 36.78
CA GLU A 133 23.50 47.79 36.25
C GLU A 133 22.52 48.95 36.42
N LYS A 134 21.22 48.71 36.18
CA LYS A 134 20.17 49.68 36.49
C LYS A 134 20.13 50.06 37.97
N ILE A 135 20.18 49.07 38.88
CA ILE A 135 20.24 49.32 40.34
C ILE A 135 21.46 50.19 40.68
N SER A 136 22.61 49.93 40.03
CA SER A 136 23.81 50.74 40.19
C SER A 136 23.61 52.17 39.66
N GLU A 137 23.02 52.35 38.48
CA GLU A 137 22.73 53.67 37.93
C GLU A 137 21.78 54.49 38.81
N ASP A 138 20.72 53.86 39.33
CA ASP A 138 19.73 54.52 40.17
C ASP A 138 20.34 54.97 41.52
N PHE A 139 21.29 54.20 42.07
CA PHE A 139 22.11 54.64 43.21
C PHE A 139 22.98 55.86 42.87
N HIS A 140 23.64 55.90 41.70
CA HIS A 140 24.46 57.05 41.29
C HIS A 140 23.62 58.32 41.06
N LYS A 141 22.33 58.19 40.73
CA LYS A 141 21.37 59.29 40.60
C LYS A 141 20.82 59.76 41.95
N GLY A 142 21.12 59.05 43.04
CA GLY A 142 20.57 59.34 44.38
C GLY A 142 19.11 58.91 44.56
N GLU A 143 18.60 58.03 43.71
CA GLU A 143 17.22 57.49 43.79
C GLU A 143 17.11 56.33 44.80
N LEU A 144 18.24 55.80 45.27
CA LEU A 144 18.35 54.67 46.20
C LEU A 144 19.25 55.04 47.39
N ASP A 145 18.83 54.66 48.59
CA ASP A 145 19.66 54.74 49.79
C ASP A 145 20.74 53.64 49.79
N ILE A 146 21.82 53.85 50.53
CA ILE A 146 22.99 52.97 50.58
C ILE A 146 22.59 51.56 51.06
N ASP A 147 21.81 51.45 52.13
CA ASP A 147 21.40 50.16 52.68
C ASP A 147 20.51 49.38 51.71
N GLU A 148 19.65 50.10 50.98
CA GLU A 148 18.78 49.51 49.97
C GLU A 148 19.55 49.08 48.72
N PHE A 149 20.49 49.90 48.26
CA PHE A 149 21.40 49.57 47.17
C PHE A 149 22.19 48.29 47.46
N VAL A 150 22.86 48.22 48.62
CA VAL A 150 23.67 47.05 48.99
C VAL A 150 22.82 45.78 48.98
N LYS A 151 21.62 45.83 49.56
CA LYS A 151 20.71 44.69 49.58
C LYS A 151 20.31 44.25 48.17
N GLN A 152 19.76 45.16 47.35
CA GLN A 152 19.24 44.81 46.02
C GLN A 152 20.36 44.41 45.05
N PHE A 153 21.49 45.12 45.08
CA PHE A 153 22.61 44.85 44.19
C PHE A 153 23.29 43.52 44.51
N CYS A 154 23.53 43.22 45.80
CA CYS A 154 24.10 41.93 46.19
C CYS A 154 23.18 40.77 45.83
N GLU A 155 21.87 40.89 46.05
CA GLU A 155 20.88 39.87 45.68
C GLU A 155 20.85 39.64 44.16
N LYS A 156 20.86 40.72 43.37
CA LYS A 156 20.86 40.62 41.91
C LYS A 156 22.16 40.05 41.36
N ARG A 157 23.32 40.51 41.86
CA ARG A 157 24.64 39.98 41.49
C ARG A 157 24.79 38.50 41.87
N ALA A 158 24.30 38.08 43.03
CA ALA A 158 24.26 36.68 43.40
C ALA A 158 23.46 35.85 42.38
N THR A 159 22.31 36.37 41.92
CA THR A 159 21.50 35.74 40.87
C THR A 159 22.24 35.65 39.53
N VAL A 160 22.95 36.71 39.13
CA VAL A 160 23.77 36.73 37.90
C VAL A 160 24.84 35.65 37.96
N HIS A 161 25.64 35.62 39.03
CA HIS A 161 26.73 34.65 39.19
C HIS A 161 26.19 33.21 39.25
N LEU A 162 25.09 32.97 39.97
CA LEU A 162 24.47 31.66 40.03
C LEU A 162 24.01 31.18 38.64
N ARG A 163 23.39 32.05 37.84
CA ARG A 163 22.95 31.72 36.48
C ARG A 163 24.13 31.49 35.54
N LYS A 164 25.20 32.31 35.60
CA LYS A 164 26.43 32.11 34.82
C LYS A 164 27.11 30.78 35.14
N ILE A 165 27.24 30.42 36.42
CA ILE A 165 27.82 29.12 36.82
C ILE A 165 26.97 27.95 36.33
N LYS A 166 25.64 28.06 36.45
CA LYS A 166 24.72 27.02 35.95
C LYS A 166 24.80 26.85 34.43
N GLU A 167 24.88 27.96 33.69
CA GLU A 167 25.06 27.98 32.24
C GLU A 167 26.39 27.33 31.84
N GLU A 168 27.51 27.74 32.44
CA GLU A 168 28.83 27.18 32.20
C GLU A 168 28.87 25.67 32.47
N LYS A 169 28.32 25.23 33.61
CA LYS A 169 28.28 23.80 33.97
C LYS A 169 27.40 22.98 33.04
N LEU A 170 26.25 23.51 32.64
CA LEU A 170 25.36 22.84 31.69
C LEU A 170 26.03 22.70 30.31
N CYS A 171 26.63 23.77 29.81
CA CYS A 171 27.33 23.77 28.52
C CYS A 171 28.61 22.90 28.57
N GLU A 172 29.29 22.79 29.71
CA GLU A 172 30.39 21.83 29.94
C GLU A 172 29.90 20.38 29.85
N LEU A 173 28.79 20.04 30.50
CA LEU A 173 28.19 18.70 30.45
C LEU A 173 27.74 18.34 29.03
N LEU A 174 27.13 19.29 28.30
CA LEU A 174 26.74 19.12 26.90
C LEU A 174 27.93 18.76 26.02
N ARG A 175 29.04 19.50 26.17
CA ARG A 175 30.29 19.22 25.46
C ARG A 175 30.79 17.82 25.79
N GLN A 176 30.84 17.44 27.07
CA GLN A 176 31.27 16.10 27.50
C GLN A 176 30.37 14.98 26.94
N GLN A 177 29.06 15.17 26.88
CA GLN A 177 28.14 14.21 26.26
C GLN A 177 28.38 14.05 24.76
N GLN A 178 28.63 15.13 24.03
CA GLN A 178 28.99 15.09 22.61
C GLN A 178 30.31 14.33 22.38
N TYR A 179 31.30 14.54 23.26
CA TYR A 179 32.54 13.75 23.24
C TYR A 179 32.25 12.27 23.54
N ASN A 180 31.48 11.94 24.57
CA ASN A 180 31.16 10.54 24.90
C ASN A 180 30.37 9.81 23.80
N HIS A 181 29.49 10.49 23.06
CA HIS A 181 28.80 9.91 21.91
C HIS A 181 29.69 9.71 20.69
N SER A 182 30.82 10.43 20.55
CA SER A 182 31.77 10.18 19.46
C SER A 182 32.74 9.03 19.76
N VAL A 183 33.02 8.74 21.04
CA VAL A 183 33.89 7.60 21.44
C VAL A 183 33.10 6.29 21.62
N ALA A 184 31.79 6.35 21.83
CA ALA A 184 30.92 5.18 22.03
C ALA A 184 30.06 4.81 20.80
N ALA A 185 30.48 5.16 19.59
CA ALA A 185 29.93 4.52 18.39
C ALA A 185 30.45 3.07 18.34
N PRO A 186 29.59 2.04 18.46
CA PRO A 186 30.00 0.71 18.04
C PRO A 186 30.30 0.80 16.54
N ASN A 187 31.44 0.25 16.13
CA ASN A 187 31.75 0.00 14.72
C ASN A 187 30.54 -0.67 14.05
N VAL A 188 29.70 0.11 13.38
CA VAL A 188 28.87 -0.38 12.29
C VAL A 188 29.84 -0.47 11.12
N TYR A 189 30.27 -1.70 10.83
CA TYR A 189 31.17 -2.01 9.74
C TYR A 189 30.76 -1.27 8.45
N PRO A 190 31.69 -0.59 7.76
CA PRO A 190 31.47 -0.18 6.39
C PRO A 190 31.54 -1.46 5.54
N ILE A 191 30.41 -1.88 4.98
CA ILE A 191 30.40 -2.90 3.93
C ILE A 191 31.11 -2.28 2.72
N GLY A 192 32.39 -2.61 2.60
CA GLY A 192 33.19 -2.32 1.43
C GLY A 192 32.66 -3.09 0.22
N ASN A 193 32.58 -2.38 -0.90
CA ASN A 193 32.52 -2.96 -2.22
C ASN A 193 33.55 -4.09 -2.35
N ASN A 194 33.07 -5.30 -2.62
CA ASN A 194 33.84 -6.28 -3.34
C ASN A 194 32.94 -6.91 -4.40
N SER A 195 33.35 -6.71 -5.64
CA SER A 195 32.82 -7.35 -6.84
C SER A 195 32.81 -8.87 -6.68
N SER A 196 31.62 -9.46 -6.59
CA SER A 196 31.25 -10.74 -7.22
C SER A 196 29.82 -11.14 -6.84
N THR A 197 28.99 -11.30 -7.89
CA THR A 197 27.80 -12.18 -7.98
C THR A 197 26.69 -12.05 -6.93
N GLY A 198 25.55 -11.46 -7.34
CA GLY A 198 24.26 -11.73 -6.69
C GLY A 198 23.27 -10.57 -6.63
N SER A 199 22.87 -10.01 -7.77
CA SER A 199 21.76 -9.06 -7.85
C SER A 199 20.40 -9.79 -7.82
N THR A 200 19.78 -9.94 -6.65
CA THR A 200 18.32 -10.13 -6.58
C THR A 200 17.66 -8.77 -6.44
N GLN A 201 17.39 -8.21 -7.62
CA GLN A 201 16.57 -7.03 -7.85
C GLN A 201 15.11 -7.40 -7.57
N TYR A 202 14.48 -6.76 -6.59
CA TYR A 202 13.04 -6.88 -6.40
C TYR A 202 12.32 -6.38 -7.68
N PRO A 203 11.36 -7.13 -8.23
CA PRO A 203 10.65 -6.71 -9.42
C PRO A 203 9.77 -5.50 -9.09
N HIS A 204 10.16 -4.37 -9.64
CA HIS A 204 9.35 -3.15 -9.66
C HIS A 204 8.18 -3.39 -10.63
N TYR A 205 6.96 -3.59 -10.10
CA TYR A 205 5.77 -3.63 -10.93
C TYR A 205 5.53 -2.23 -11.51
N ALA A 206 5.63 -2.11 -12.84
CA ALA A 206 5.28 -0.90 -13.56
C ALA A 206 3.79 -0.58 -13.35
N LEU A 207 3.50 0.67 -13.03
CA LEU A 207 2.15 1.23 -13.04
C LEU A 207 1.58 1.10 -14.45
N LEU A 208 0.65 0.16 -14.68
CA LEU A 208 -0.13 0.08 -15.90
C LEU A 208 -1.16 1.22 -15.90
N ASN A 209 -0.72 2.40 -16.34
CA ASN A 209 -1.60 3.43 -16.85
C ASN A 209 -1.47 3.43 -18.37
N ASP A 210 -2.18 2.53 -19.04
CA ASP A 210 -2.50 2.70 -20.45
C ASP A 210 -3.82 1.99 -20.77
N SER A 211 -4.89 2.78 -20.63
CA SER A 211 -6.19 2.49 -21.21
C SER A 211 -6.11 2.59 -22.73
N LYS A 212 -5.84 1.46 -23.41
CA LYS A 212 -6.33 1.08 -24.74
C LYS A 212 -5.67 -0.24 -25.17
N ASN A 213 -6.48 -1.16 -25.69
CA ASN A 213 -6.13 -2.46 -26.29
C ASN A 213 -5.98 -3.66 -25.33
N TYR A 214 -7.10 -4.07 -24.71
CA TYR A 214 -7.38 -5.50 -24.54
C TYR A 214 -8.60 -5.86 -25.38
N ARG A 215 -8.38 -6.10 -26.68
CA ARG A 215 -9.32 -6.82 -27.53
C ARG A 215 -8.70 -8.18 -27.83
N HIS A 216 -8.71 -9.07 -26.84
CA HIS A 216 -8.23 -10.43 -27.03
C HIS A 216 -9.33 -11.29 -27.65
N SER A 217 -9.00 -11.80 -28.84
CA SER A 217 -9.66 -12.88 -29.56
C SER A 217 -9.98 -14.06 -28.65
N PHE A 218 -11.26 -14.33 -28.47
CA PHE A 218 -11.78 -15.60 -27.98
C PHE A 218 -12.75 -16.15 -29.01
N TYR A 219 -12.24 -16.55 -30.17
CA TYR A 219 -12.83 -17.61 -30.98
C TYR A 219 -11.72 -18.20 -31.84
N SER A 220 -11.33 -19.44 -31.53
CA SER A 220 -10.75 -20.35 -32.51
C SER A 220 -11.38 -21.70 -32.34
#